data_AF-A0A952RD29-F1
#
_entry.id   AF-A0A952RD29-F1
#
_cell.length_a   1.000
_cell.length_b   1.000
_cell.length_c   1.000
_cell.angle_alpha   90.00
_cell.angle_beta   90.00
_cell.angle_gamma   90.00
#
_symmetry.space_group_name_H-M   'P 1'
#
loop_
_entity.id
_entity.type
_entity.pdbx_description
1 polymer ?
#
loop_
_entity_poly.entity_id
_entity_poly.type
_entity_poly.pdbx_seq_one_letter_code
_entity_poly.pdbx_strand_id
1 'polypeptide(L)'
;MSQRAGMTQKISVSVKKDDLALLRKRARLAHGGNVSSVIAELIAREREQEHLAQLLELLGGPVTMSESEREAIDREILGIAAPRVSKRRKRSAA
;
A
#
# COMPACT_ATOMS: atom_id res chain seq x y z
N MET A 1 -3.58 -26.18 29.90
CA MET A 1 -4.78 -25.64 29.22
C MET A 1 -4.31 -24.82 28.02
N SER A 2 -4.38 -25.39 26.82
CA SER A 2 -3.95 -24.75 25.57
C SER A 2 -4.84 -23.54 25.27
N GLN A 3 -4.31 -22.32 25.38
CA GLN A 3 -5.02 -21.12 24.91
C GLN A 3 -5.22 -21.25 23.40
N ARG A 4 -6.47 -21.34 22.95
CA ARG A 4 -6.78 -21.29 21.51
C ARG A 4 -6.43 -19.90 20.98
N ALA A 5 -5.79 -19.85 19.82
CA ALA A 5 -5.72 -18.63 19.02
C ALA A 5 -7.16 -18.11 18.80
N GLY A 6 -7.42 -16.84 19.16
CA GLY A 6 -8.71 -16.20 18.85
C GLY A 6 -9.53 -15.68 20.04
N MET A 7 -8.90 -15.13 21.09
CA MET A 7 -9.65 -14.28 22.03
C MET A 7 -9.79 -12.88 21.44
N THR A 8 -10.87 -12.63 20.70
CA THR A 8 -11.26 -11.27 20.33
C THR A 8 -11.77 -10.53 21.56
N GLN A 9 -11.31 -9.30 21.79
CA GLN A 9 -11.85 -8.41 22.81
C GLN A 9 -12.79 -7.39 22.18
N LYS A 10 -13.95 -7.17 22.80
CA LYS A 10 -14.86 -6.11 22.37
C LYS A 10 -14.37 -4.78 22.93
N ILE A 11 -14.26 -3.79 22.05
CA ILE A 11 -13.91 -2.42 22.41
C ILE A 11 -15.02 -1.49 21.94
N SER A 12 -15.21 -0.38 22.67
CA SER A 12 -16.06 0.74 22.27
C SER A 12 -15.14 1.88 21.85
N VAL A 13 -15.33 2.40 20.64
CA VAL A 13 -14.49 3.47 20.09
C VAL A 13 -15.38 4.64 19.67
N SER A 14 -15.05 5.83 20.16
CA SER A 14 -15.69 7.07 19.73
C SER A 14 -15.04 7.55 18.44
N VAL A 15 -15.85 7.81 17.42
CA VAL A 15 -15.40 8.33 16.11
C VAL A 15 -16.29 9.49 15.67
N LYS A 16 -15.80 10.34 14.77
CA LYS A 16 -16.63 11.41 14.19
C LYS A 16 -17.78 10.79 13.39
N LYS A 17 -18.88 11.52 13.28
CA LYS A 17 -20.09 11.08 12.55
C LYS A 17 -19.77 10.77 11.08
N ASP A 18 -18.95 11.59 10.44
CA ASP A 18 -18.61 11.45 9.03
C ASP A 18 -17.70 10.23 8.79
N ASP A 19 -16.75 9.98 9.70
CA ASP A 19 -15.89 8.80 9.65
C ASP A 19 -16.70 7.51 9.85
N LEU A 20 -17.70 7.52 10.74
CA LEU A 20 -18.61 6.39 10.91
C LEU A 20 -19.42 6.12 9.64
N ALA A 21 -19.84 7.16 8.93
CA ALA A 21 -20.53 7.01 7.65
C ALA A 21 -19.62 6.37 6.59
N LEU A 22 -18.35 6.77 6.54
CA LEU A 22 -17.34 6.18 5.66
C LEU A 22 -17.12 4.69 5.97
N LEU A 23 -16.94 4.34 7.25
CA LEU A 23 -16.75 2.95 7.69
C LEU A 23 -17.97 2.09 7.33
N ARG A 24 -19.19 2.59 7.55
CA ARG A 24 -20.43 1.88 7.18
C ARG A 24 -20.55 1.68 5.68
N LYS A 25 -20.21 2.70 4.87
CA LYS A 25 -20.19 2.59 3.41
C LYS A 25 -19.23 1.51 2.97
N ARG A 26 -17.99 1.50 3.48
CA ARG A 26 -17.00 0.46 3.18
C ARG A 26 -17.47 -0.92 3.62
N ALA A 27 -18.06 -1.03 4.82
CA ALA A 27 -18.57 -2.28 5.35
C ALA A 27 -19.67 -2.88 4.45
N ARG A 28 -20.59 -2.06 3.95
CA ARG A 28 -21.64 -2.51 3.01
C ARG A 28 -21.05 -3.02 1.69
N LEU A 29 -20.03 -2.35 1.16
CA LEU A 29 -19.43 -2.70 -0.12
C LEU A 29 -18.56 -3.97 -0.05
N ALA A 30 -17.85 -4.18 1.05
CA ALA A 30 -16.82 -5.22 1.14
C ALA A 30 -17.09 -6.34 2.16
N HIS A 31 -17.95 -6.10 3.16
CA HIS A 31 -18.11 -6.99 4.33
C HIS A 31 -19.57 -7.23 4.75
N GLY A 32 -20.53 -7.11 3.82
CA GLY A 32 -21.95 -7.34 4.11
C GLY A 32 -22.54 -6.42 5.19
N GLY A 33 -21.93 -5.25 5.42
CA GLY A 33 -22.34 -4.29 6.44
C GLY A 33 -21.65 -4.46 7.81
N ASN A 34 -20.75 -5.43 7.97
CA ASN A 34 -20.02 -5.63 9.23
C ASN A 34 -18.87 -4.61 9.39
N VAL A 35 -19.07 -3.62 10.27
CA VAL A 35 -18.06 -2.59 10.55
C VAL A 35 -16.83 -3.15 11.30
N SER A 36 -17.00 -4.15 12.16
CA SER A 36 -15.87 -4.79 12.85
C SER A 36 -14.91 -5.47 11.88
N SER A 37 -15.43 -6.02 10.77
CA SER A 37 -14.60 -6.58 9.69
C SER A 37 -13.76 -5.51 8.98
N VAL A 38 -14.32 -4.31 8.77
CA VAL A 38 -13.54 -3.18 8.22
C VAL A 38 -12.42 -2.78 9.17
N ILE A 39 -12.70 -2.73 10.48
CA ILE A 39 -11.68 -2.40 11.48
C ILE A 39 -10.57 -3.47 11.47
N ALA A 40 -10.91 -4.76 11.40
CA ALA A 40 -9.93 -5.83 11.29
C ALA A 40 -9.09 -5.73 10.01
N GLU A 41 -9.70 -5.40 8.87
CA GLU A 41 -9.00 -5.15 7.59
C GLU A 41 -8.01 -3.99 7.72
N LEU A 42 -8.41 -2.87 8.35
CA LEU A 42 -7.53 -1.71 8.56
C LEU A 42 -6.36 -2.04 9.47
N ILE A 43 -6.58 -2.81 10.56
CA ILE A 43 -5.50 -3.27 11.44
C ILE A 43 -4.52 -4.18 10.69
N ALA A 44 -5.02 -5.06 9.82
CA ALA A 44 -4.15 -5.91 9.01
C ALA A 44 -3.26 -5.09 8.06
N ARG A 45 -3.82 -4.04 7.44
CA ARG A 45 -3.04 -3.12 6.59
C ARG A 45 -1.99 -2.33 7.37
N GLU A 46 -2.34 -1.85 8.56
CA GLU A 46 -1.38 -1.12 9.40
C GLU A 46 -0.18 -2.00 9.74
N ARG A 47 -0.43 -3.26 10.13
CA ARG A 47 0.65 -4.24 10.39
C ARG A 47 1.51 -4.51 9.17
N GLU A 48 0.90 -4.62 7.99
CA GLU A 48 1.65 -4.80 6.74
C GLU A 48 2.56 -3.60 6.46
N GLN A 49 2.08 -2.38 6.70
CA GLN A 49 2.86 -1.16 6.54
C GLN A 49 4.00 -1.04 7.58
N GLU A 50 3.74 -1.38 8.84
CA GLU A 50 4.76 -1.44 9.89
C GLU A 50 5.86 -2.46 9.54
N HIS A 51 5.47 -3.66 9.11
CA HIS A 51 6.44 -4.68 8.69
C HIS A 51 7.24 -4.26 7.46
N LEU A 52 6.60 -3.59 6.49
CA LEU A 52 7.29 -3.04 5.33
C LEU A 52 8.34 -2.00 5.75
N ALA A 53 7.98 -1.10 6.67
CA ALA A 53 8.90 -0.10 7.19
C ALA A 53 10.12 -0.75 7.88
N GLN A 54 9.89 -1.77 8.71
CA GLN A 54 10.96 -2.54 9.35
C GLN A 54 11.85 -3.28 8.33
N LEU A 55 11.24 -3.86 7.30
CA LEU A 55 11.98 -4.53 6.22
C LEU A 55 12.86 -3.54 5.47
N LEU A 56 12.34 -2.35 5.14
CA LEU A 56 13.13 -1.31 4.48
C LEU A 56 14.30 -0.85 5.35
N GLU A 57 14.11 -0.73 6.66
CA GLU A 57 15.20 -0.40 7.59
C GLU A 57 16.28 -1.50 7.59
N LEU A 58 15.89 -2.78 7.65
CA LEU A 58 16.82 -3.91 7.57
C LEU A 58 17.57 -3.97 6.24
N LEU A 59 16.92 -3.60 5.14
CA LEU A 59 17.50 -3.61 3.79
C LEU A 59 18.37 -2.37 3.49
N GLY A 60 18.59 -1.47 4.46
CA GLY A 60 19.49 -0.32 4.33
C GLY A 60 18.81 1.01 4.03
N GLY A 61 17.50 1.11 4.22
CA GLY A 61 16.71 2.32 4.05
C GLY A 61 16.04 2.46 2.68
N PRO A 62 15.20 3.49 2.50
CA PRO A 62 14.55 3.75 1.22
C PRO A 62 15.61 4.01 0.15
N VAL A 63 15.57 3.22 -0.93
CA VAL A 63 16.40 3.46 -2.11
C VAL A 63 16.04 4.85 -2.63
N THR A 64 17.00 5.77 -2.63
CA THR A 64 16.84 7.08 -3.24
C THR A 64 16.77 6.88 -4.75
N MET A 65 15.56 6.98 -5.29
CA MET A 65 15.31 6.88 -6.72
C MET A 65 14.96 8.25 -7.29
N SER A 66 15.50 8.56 -8.46
CA SER A 66 15.04 9.70 -9.24
C SER A 66 13.63 9.44 -9.79
N GLU A 67 12.90 10.52 -10.07
CA GLU A 67 11.53 10.45 -10.60
C GLU A 67 11.48 9.69 -11.93
N SER A 68 12.52 9.83 -12.77
CA SER A 68 12.65 9.11 -14.03
C SER A 68 12.87 7.60 -13.87
N GLU A 69 13.58 7.17 -12.84
CA GLU A 69 13.76 5.74 -12.52
C GLU A 69 12.46 5.14 -11.99
N ARG A 70 11.73 5.88 -11.15
CA ARG A 70 10.41 5.46 -10.67
C ARG A 70 9.42 5.27 -11.81
N GLU A 71 9.34 6.24 -12.73
CA GLU A 71 8.49 6.14 -13.93
C GLU A 71 8.90 4.99 -14.86
N ALA A 72 10.19 4.65 -14.91
CA ALA A 72 10.66 3.51 -15.70
C ALA A 72 10.21 2.18 -15.08
N ILE A 73 10.32 2.03 -13.76
CA ILE A 73 9.83 0.86 -13.03
C ILE A 73 8.32 0.72 -13.14
N ASP A 74 7.57 1.80 -12.93
CA ASP A 74 6.10 1.77 -13.03
C ASP A 74 5.66 1.35 -14.44
N ARG A 75 6.34 1.82 -15.48
CA ARG A 75 6.09 1.38 -16.86
C ARG A 75 6.39 -0.09 -17.07
N GLU A 76 7.49 -0.60 -16.52
CA GLU A 76 7.83 -2.02 -16.59
C GLU A 76 6.78 -2.89 -15.90
N ILE A 77 6.38 -2.54 -14.67
CA ILE A 77 5.37 -3.27 -13.88
C ILE A 77 4.01 -3.29 -14.60
N LEU A 78 3.63 -2.18 -15.24
CA LEU A 78 2.39 -2.06 -16.01
C LEU A 78 2.48 -2.68 -17.42
N GLY A 79 3.64 -3.25 -17.80
CA GLY A 79 3.86 -3.83 -19.13
C GLY A 79 3.88 -2.80 -20.28
N ILE A 80 4.11 -1.53 -19.96
CA ILE A 80 4.17 -0.44 -20.93
C ILE A 80 5.59 -0.39 -21.51
N ALA A 81 5.73 -0.78 -22.78
CA ALA A 81 7.02 -0.82 -23.45
C ALA A 81 7.73 0.54 -23.43
N ALA A 82 9.00 0.56 -23.00
CA ALA A 82 9.80 1.77 -22.98
C ALA A 82 9.98 2.35 -24.40
N PRO A 83 9.90 3.69 -24.58
CA PRO A 83 10.17 4.31 -25.86
C PRO A 83 11.62 4.05 -26.26
N ARG A 84 11.82 3.54 -27.48
CA ARG A 84 13.15 3.31 -28.06
C ARG A 84 13.90 4.64 -28.14
N VAL A 85 14.89 4.84 -27.27
CA VAL A 85 15.77 6.01 -27.32
C VAL A 85 16.58 5.94 -28.61
N SER A 86 16.16 6.66 -29.65
CA SER A 86 16.94 6.80 -30.86
C SER A 86 18.19 7.61 -30.54
N LYS A 87 19.36 6.95 -30.43
CA LYS A 87 20.65 7.65 -30.34
C LYS A 87 20.84 8.48 -31.61
N ARG A 88 20.56 9.78 -31.52
CA ARG A 88 20.80 10.75 -32.58
C ARG A 88 22.31 10.84 -32.80
N ARG A 89 22.81 10.19 -33.87
CA ARG A 89 24.21 10.28 -34.31
C ARG A 89 24.57 11.76 -34.46
N LYS A 90 25.50 12.27 -33.63
CA LYS A 90 26.15 13.56 -33.84
C LYS A 90 26.89 13.48 -35.18
N ARG A 91 26.40 14.20 -36.20
CA ARG A 91 27.20 14.51 -37.39
C ARG A 91 28.21 15.58 -36.96
N SER A 92 29.49 15.21 -36.88
CA SER A 92 30.60 16.15 -36.85
C SER A 92 30.63 16.89 -38.19
N ALA A 93 30.53 18.21 -38.16
CA ALA A 93 30.85 19.05 -39.30
C ALA A 93 32.34 19.43 -39.18
N ALA A 94 33.08 19.18 -40.27
CA ALA A 94 34.44 19.64 -40.51
C ALA A 94 34.44 21.07 -41.05
#